data_AF-A0A9X7S5E2-F1
#
_entry.id   AF-A0A9X7S5E2-F1
#
_cell.length_a   1.000
_cell.length_b   1.000
_cell.length_c   1.000
_cell.angle_alpha   90.00
_cell.angle_beta   90.00
_cell.angle_gamma   90.00
#
_symmetry.space_group_name_H-M   'P 1'
#
loop_
_entity.id
_entity.type
_entity.pdbx_description
1 polymer ?
#
loop_
_entity_poly.entity_id
_entity_poly.type
_entity_poly.pdbx_seq_one_letter_code
_entity_poly.pdbx_strand_id
1 'polypeptide(L)'
;MINNLPLELANEPSLDYLNGQPHRTRVTLTNADGAHYPVFFDVDAINKPLPDLLKMALEVVYEKNSPGRAEDEKFNLLGKKIGEADAAIDAAKEQYQKMEKMMKVMSATLNQLISTRGDDR
;
A
#
# COMPACT_ATOMS: atom_id res chain seq x y z
N MET A 1 20.09 6.43 -18.74
CA MET A 1 19.21 6.48 -17.55
C MET A 1 18.81 7.93 -17.36
N ILE A 2 17.53 8.25 -17.14
CA ILE A 2 17.17 9.60 -16.72
C ILE A 2 17.78 9.80 -15.33
N ASN A 3 18.61 10.83 -15.17
CA ASN A 3 19.36 11.05 -13.95
C ASN A 3 18.39 11.17 -12.77
N ASN A 4 18.64 10.42 -11.70
CA ASN A 4 17.89 10.51 -10.43
C ASN A 4 18.31 11.75 -9.64
N LEU A 5 18.38 12.90 -10.34
CA LEU A 5 18.77 14.16 -9.74
C LEU A 5 17.69 14.60 -8.76
N PRO A 6 18.09 15.14 -7.59
CA PRO A 6 17.14 15.68 -6.64
C PRO A 6 16.32 16.76 -7.33
N LEU A 7 15.00 16.69 -7.12
CA LEU A 7 14.05 17.68 -7.58
C LEU A 7 13.68 18.59 -6.41
N GLU A 8 13.68 19.88 -6.68
CA GLU A 8 13.34 20.92 -5.71
C GLU A 8 12.29 21.86 -6.29
N LEU A 9 11.66 22.69 -5.46
CA LEU A 9 10.74 23.71 -5.94
C LEU A 9 11.50 24.75 -6.77
N ALA A 10 11.06 24.95 -8.02
CA ALA A 10 11.61 26.01 -8.87
C ALA A 10 11.12 27.40 -8.44
N ASN A 11 9.89 27.46 -7.90
CA ASN A 11 9.22 28.68 -7.46
C ASN A 11 8.10 28.32 -6.47
N GLU A 12 7.56 29.34 -5.79
CA GLU A 12 6.39 29.16 -4.92
C GLU A 12 5.19 28.60 -5.71
N PRO A 13 4.42 27.66 -5.12
CA PRO A 13 3.17 27.19 -5.71
C PRO A 13 2.23 28.37 -6.03
N SER A 14 1.53 28.28 -7.15
CA SER A 14 0.66 29.36 -7.63
C SER A 14 -0.64 28.82 -8.22
N LEU A 15 -1.67 29.67 -8.29
CA LEU A 15 -2.88 29.38 -9.04
C LEU A 15 -2.70 29.81 -10.51
N ASP A 16 -3.04 28.91 -11.42
CA ASP A 16 -3.24 29.24 -12.82
C ASP A 16 -4.70 29.70 -13.02
N TYR A 17 -4.87 30.78 -13.78
CA TYR A 17 -6.19 31.35 -14.09
C TYR A 17 -6.57 31.10 -15.55
N LEU A 18 -7.81 30.69 -15.77
CA LEU A 18 -8.42 30.56 -17.08
C LEU A 18 -9.65 31.46 -17.12
N ASN A 19 -9.70 32.40 -18.07
CA ASN A 19 -10.77 33.40 -18.17
C ASN A 19 -11.02 34.18 -16.87
N GLY A 20 -9.96 34.49 -16.12
CA GLY A 20 -10.03 35.22 -14.85
C GLY A 20 -10.48 34.39 -13.65
N GLN A 21 -10.74 33.09 -13.82
CA GLN A 21 -11.10 32.19 -12.72
C GLN A 21 -9.94 31.22 -12.43
N PRO A 22 -9.62 30.96 -11.14
CA PRO A 22 -8.60 29.97 -10.80
C PRO A 22 -9.06 28.59 -11.27
N HIS A 23 -8.21 27.91 -12.04
CA HIS A 23 -8.55 26.64 -12.67
C HIS A 23 -7.72 25.46 -12.13
N ARG A 24 -6.48 25.72 -11.67
CA ARG A 24 -5.60 24.68 -11.11
C ARG A 24 -4.48 25.29 -10.27
N THR A 25 -3.94 24.50 -9.36
CA THR A 25 -2.70 24.81 -8.64
C THR A 25 -1.52 24.29 -9.45
N ARG A 26 -0.51 25.13 -9.69
CA ARG A 26 0.74 24.79 -10.36
C ARG A 26 1.88 24.72 -9.35
N VAL A 27 2.55 23.57 -9.31
CA VAL A 27 3.81 23.35 -8.60
C VAL A 27 4.88 23.01 -9.63
N THR A 28 5.93 23.82 -9.69
CA THR A 28 7.02 23.60 -10.65
C THR A 28 8.21 23.02 -9.91
N LEU A 29 8.67 21.84 -10.33
CA LEU A 29 9.93 21.27 -9.85
C LEU A 29 11.08 21.58 -10.79
N THR A 30 12.29 21.68 -10.28
CA THR A 30 13.52 21.82 -11.07
C THR A 30 14.60 20.87 -10.60
N ASN A 31 15.52 20.51 -11.49
CA ASN A 31 16.76 19.81 -11.14
C ASN A 31 17.99 20.73 -11.31
N ALA A 32 19.17 20.22 -10.94
CA ALA A 32 20.44 20.93 -11.08
C ALA A 32 20.83 21.24 -12.54
N ASP A 33 20.26 20.52 -13.50
CA ASP A 33 20.49 20.73 -14.94
C ASP A 33 19.57 21.82 -15.52
N GLY A 34 18.68 22.42 -14.71
CA GLY A 34 17.74 23.46 -15.13
C GLY A 34 16.50 22.93 -15.86
N ALA A 35 16.19 21.64 -15.77
CA ALA A 35 14.96 21.09 -16.31
C ALA A 35 13.77 21.43 -15.42
N HIS A 36 12.69 21.92 -16.01
CA HIS A 36 11.45 22.28 -15.30
C HIS A 36 10.34 21.25 -15.50
N TYR A 37 9.72 20.82 -14.40
CA TYR A 37 8.64 19.85 -14.35
C TYR A 37 7.39 20.48 -13.73
N PRO A 38 6.49 21.06 -14.53
CA PRO A 38 5.22 21.58 -14.03
C PRO A 38 4.27 20.43 -13.67
N VAL A 39 3.79 20.45 -12.43
CA VAL A 39 2.78 19.55 -11.89
C VAL A 39 1.53 20.36 -11.56
N PHE A 40 0.37 19.83 -11.94
CA PHE A 40 -0.92 20.50 -11.77
C PHE A 40 -1.81 19.70 -10.84
N PHE A 41 -2.42 20.39 -9.88
CA PHE A 41 -3.41 19.86 -8.95
C PHE A 41 -4.70 20.69 -9.02
N ASP A 42 -5.74 20.22 -8.33
CA ASP A 42 -6.96 20.99 -8.15
C ASP A 42 -6.71 22.35 -7.48
N VAL A 43 -7.63 23.29 -7.67
CA VAL A 43 -7.53 24.67 -7.15
C VAL A 43 -7.34 24.67 -5.62
N ASP A 44 -8.03 23.77 -4.91
CA ASP A 44 -7.98 23.72 -3.44
C ASP A 44 -6.63 23.25 -2.89
N ALA A 45 -5.79 22.63 -3.73
CA ALA A 45 -4.48 22.13 -3.31
C ALA A 45 -3.56 23.28 -2.86
N ILE A 46 -3.77 24.51 -3.33
CA ILE A 46 -3.00 25.70 -2.91
C ILE A 46 -3.03 25.94 -1.40
N ASN A 47 -4.08 25.46 -0.72
CA ASN A 47 -4.26 25.63 0.74
C ASN A 47 -3.51 24.58 1.57
N LYS A 48 -2.90 23.58 0.93
CA LYS A 48 -2.14 22.54 1.63
C LYS A 48 -0.77 23.09 2.10
N PRO A 49 -0.20 22.53 3.18
CA PRO A 49 1.15 22.83 3.59
C PRO A 49 2.16 22.61 2.45
N LEU A 50 3.15 23.50 2.34
CA LEU A 50 4.20 23.42 1.32
C LEU A 50 4.93 22.05 1.29
N PRO A 51 5.28 21.42 2.43
CA PRO A 51 5.91 20.10 2.42
C PRO A 51 5.02 19.01 1.80
N ASP A 52 3.71 19.09 2.00
CA ASP A 52 2.76 18.13 1.46
C ASP A 52 2.62 18.31 -0.06
N LEU A 53 2.53 19.56 -0.53
CA LEU A 53 2.50 19.87 -1.97
C LEU A 53 3.77 19.42 -2.70
N LEU A 54 4.94 19.65 -2.09
CA LEU A 54 6.21 19.18 -2.64
C LEU A 54 6.22 17.66 -2.75
N LYS A 55 5.84 16.94 -1.68
CA LYS A 55 5.78 15.47 -1.69
C LYS A 55 4.87 14.95 -2.80
N MET A 56 3.66 15.49 -2.90
CA MET A 56 2.71 15.12 -3.97
C MET A 56 3.29 15.37 -5.36
N ALA A 57 3.98 16.50 -5.57
CA ALA A 57 4.57 16.82 -6.86
C ALA A 57 5.72 15.87 -7.24
N LEU A 58 6.55 15.50 -6.26
CA LEU A 58 7.62 14.52 -6.45
C LEU A 58 7.07 13.15 -6.83
N GLU A 59 6.00 12.70 -6.18
CA GLU A 59 5.34 11.44 -6.50
C GLU A 59 4.81 11.42 -7.94
N VAL A 60 4.16 12.50 -8.39
CA VAL A 60 3.66 12.59 -9.78
C VAL A 60 4.81 12.53 -10.80
N VAL A 61 5.92 13.21 -10.54
CA VAL A 61 7.08 13.19 -11.45
C VAL A 61 7.77 11.82 -11.41
N TYR A 62 7.86 11.18 -10.24
CA TYR A 62 8.39 9.83 -10.09
C TYR A 62 7.58 8.80 -10.88
N GLU A 63 6.24 8.83 -10.76
CA GLU A 63 5.33 7.94 -11.50
C GLU A 63 5.45 8.14 -13.02
N LYS A 64 5.49 9.39 -13.49
CA LYS A 64 5.63 9.69 -14.93
C LYS A 64 6.97 9.28 -15.52
N ASN A 65 8.05 9.44 -14.76
CA ASN A 65 9.42 9.15 -15.24
C ASN A 65 9.83 7.70 -15.08
N SER A 66 9.02 6.87 -14.42
CA SER A 66 9.32 5.46 -14.16
C SER A 66 8.25 4.51 -14.73
N PRO A 67 7.98 4.54 -16.06
CA PRO A 67 7.08 3.58 -16.68
C PRO A 67 7.60 2.15 -16.40
N GLY A 68 6.75 1.32 -15.80
CA GLY A 68 7.08 -0.04 -15.33
C GLY A 68 7.48 -0.12 -13.86
N ARG A 69 8.32 0.80 -13.32
CA ARG A 69 8.84 0.67 -11.94
C ARG A 69 7.80 0.99 -10.86
N ALA A 70 6.94 1.99 -11.08
CA ALA A 70 5.86 2.32 -10.14
C ALA A 70 4.76 1.24 -10.11
N GLU A 71 4.51 0.59 -11.25
CA GLU A 71 3.67 -0.60 -11.32
C GLU A 71 4.35 -1.78 -10.63
N ASP A 72 5.60 -2.10 -10.96
CA ASP A 72 6.37 -3.21 -10.39
C ASP A 72 6.45 -3.11 -8.85
N GLU A 73 6.66 -1.92 -8.27
CA GLU A 73 6.68 -1.72 -6.82
C GLU A 73 5.29 -1.93 -6.19
N LYS A 74 4.21 -1.43 -6.81
CA LYS A 74 2.82 -1.67 -6.37
C LYS A 74 2.45 -3.16 -6.49
N PHE A 75 2.82 -3.82 -7.59
CA PHE A 75 2.59 -5.25 -7.83
C PHE A 75 3.41 -6.12 -6.87
N ASN A 76 4.67 -5.78 -6.59
CA ASN A 76 5.50 -6.50 -5.62
C ASN A 76 4.93 -6.40 -4.21
N LEU A 77 4.42 -5.23 -3.81
CA LEU A 77 3.75 -5.06 -2.52
C LEU A 77 2.47 -5.91 -2.43
N LEU A 78 1.67 -5.95 -3.49
CA LEU A 78 0.47 -6.79 -3.56
C LEU A 78 0.82 -8.28 -3.51
N GLY A 79 1.83 -8.72 -4.27
CA GLY A 79 2.31 -10.10 -4.26
C GLY A 79 2.79 -10.54 -2.87
N LYS A 80 3.51 -9.68 -2.14
CA LYS A 80 3.93 -9.96 -0.76
C LYS A 80 2.72 -10.14 0.17
N LYS A 81 1.73 -9.25 0.09
CA LYS A 81 0.52 -9.34 0.92
C LYS A 81 -0.31 -10.59 0.62
N ILE A 82 -0.39 -10.99 -0.65
CA ILE A 82 -1.06 -12.23 -1.06
C ILE A 82 -0.31 -13.44 -0.49
N GLY A 83 1.03 -13.47 -0.61
CA GLY A 83 1.83 -14.55 -0.03
C GLY A 83 1.70 -14.66 1.49
N GLU A 84 1.65 -13.53 2.20
CA GLU A 84 1.39 -13.49 3.65
C GLU A 84 -0.02 -14.02 3.99
N ALA A 85 -1.03 -13.68 3.19
CA ALA A 85 -2.39 -14.17 3.37
C ALA A 85 -2.50 -15.68 3.11
N ASP A 86 -1.87 -16.19 2.06
CA ASP A 86 -1.83 -17.62 1.74
C ASP A 86 -1.15 -18.41 2.86
N ALA A 87 -0.02 -17.92 3.38
CA ALA A 87 0.68 -18.54 4.51
C ALA A 87 -0.19 -18.56 5.78
N ALA A 88 -0.94 -17.49 6.04
CA ALA A 88 -1.88 -17.44 7.16
C ALA A 88 -3.04 -18.43 7.01
N ILE A 89 -3.58 -18.57 5.78
CA ILE A 89 -4.64 -19.54 5.47
C ILE A 89 -4.14 -20.96 5.67
N ASP A 90 -2.93 -21.28 5.22
CA ASP A 90 -2.36 -22.62 5.37
C ASP A 90 -2.06 -22.95 6.83
N ALA A 91 -1.50 -22.00 7.60
CA ALA A 91 -1.34 -22.16 9.04
C ALA A 91 -2.68 -22.38 9.76
N ALA A 92 -3.73 -21.66 9.35
CA ALA A 92 -5.07 -21.84 9.90
C ALA A 92 -5.61 -23.25 9.58
N LYS A 93 -5.49 -23.73 8.34
CA LYS A 93 -5.90 -25.09 7.94
C LYS A 93 -5.18 -26.15 8.77
N GLU A 94 -3.88 -26.02 8.99
CA GLU A 94 -3.14 -26.95 9.85
C GLU A 94 -3.65 -26.96 11.28
N GLN A 95 -3.94 -25.79 11.87
CA GLN A 95 -4.52 -25.70 13.19
C GLN A 95 -5.91 -26.34 13.25
N TYR A 96 -6.76 -26.12 12.25
CA TYR A 96 -8.07 -26.76 12.15
C TYR A 96 -7.95 -28.29 12.12
N GLN A 97 -7.02 -28.83 11.32
CA GLN A 97 -6.81 -30.29 11.28
C GLN A 97 -6.28 -30.85 12.62
N LYS A 98 -5.39 -30.13 13.30
CA LYS A 98 -4.92 -30.51 14.64
C LYS A 98 -6.06 -30.49 15.65
N MET A 99 -6.91 -29.46 15.62
CA MET A 99 -8.07 -29.34 16.49
C MET A 99 -9.11 -30.44 16.21
N GLU A 100 -9.35 -30.78 14.94
CA GLU A 100 -10.24 -31.87 14.56
C GLU A 100 -9.73 -33.23 15.09
N LYS A 101 -8.43 -33.51 14.93
CA LYS A 101 -7.80 -34.72 15.49
C LYS A 101 -7.91 -34.75 17.01
N MET A 102 -7.65 -33.63 17.68
CA MET A 102 -7.76 -33.53 19.14
C MET A 102 -9.20 -33.76 19.62
N MET A 103 -10.19 -33.19 18.93
CA MET A 103 -11.61 -33.37 19.23
C MET A 103 -12.04 -34.83 19.03
N LYS A 104 -11.57 -35.50 17.96
CA LYS A 104 -11.78 -36.94 17.75
C LYS A 104 -11.19 -37.79 18.86
N VAL A 105 -9.94 -37.50 19.28
CA VAL A 105 -9.28 -38.20 20.40
C VAL A 105 -10.04 -37.98 21.70
N MET A 106 -10.39 -36.73 22.05
CA MET A 106 -11.18 -36.43 23.25
C MET A 106 -12.52 -37.16 23.25
N SER A 107 -13.22 -37.20 22.11
CA SER A 107 -14.50 -37.90 21.98
C SER A 107 -14.34 -39.41 22.17
N ALA A 108 -13.29 -40.01 21.61
CA ALA A 108 -12.98 -41.42 21.82
C ALA A 108 -12.65 -41.74 23.29
N THR A 109 -11.85 -40.89 23.95
CA THR A 109 -11.51 -41.03 25.37
C THR A 109 -12.75 -40.90 26.26
N LEU A 110 -13.64 -39.94 25.97
CA LEU A 110 -14.91 -39.79 26.69
C LEU A 110 -15.78 -41.05 26.55
N ASN A 111 -15.91 -41.59 25.34
CA ASN A 111 -16.67 -42.82 25.11
C ASN A 111 -16.08 -44.02 25.88
N GLN A 112 -14.75 -44.16 25.93
CA GLN A 112 -14.09 -45.21 26.71
C GLN A 112 -14.32 -45.07 28.22
N LEU A 113 -14.30 -43.85 28.76
CA LEU A 113 -14.58 -43.58 30.18
C LEU A 113 -16.04 -43.87 30.57
N ILE A 114 -16.97 -43.75 29.63
CA ILE A 114 -18.38 -44.10 29.84
C ILE A 114 -18.54 -45.62 29.81
N SER A 115 -17.88 -46.32 28.89
CA SER A 115 -17.95 -47.79 28.82
C SER A 115 -17.32 -48.46 30.04
N THR A 116 -16.20 -47.96 30.57
CA THR A 116 -15.54 -48.57 31.74
C THR A 116 -16.27 -48.33 33.06
N ARG A 117 -17.09 -47.27 33.18
CA ARG A 117 -17.95 -47.03 34.34
C ARG A 117 -19.30 -47.76 34.29
N GLY A 118 -19.68 -48.28 33.12
CA GLY A 118 -20.91 -49.05 32.94
C GLY A 118 -20.80 -50.51 33.38
N ASP A 119 -19.59 -51.07 33.40
CA ASP A 119 -19.32 -52.47 33.79
C ASP A 119 -19.13 -52.70 35.30
N ASP A 120 -19.04 -51.63 36.12
CA ASP A 120 -18.85 -51.69 37.57
C ASP A 120 -20.18 -51.70 38.38
N ARG A 121 -21.32 -52.10 37.79
CA ARG A 121 -22.63 -52.21 38.49
C ARG A 121 -23.27 -53.58 38.37
#